data_AF-A0A2Y9ARS0-F1
#
_entry.id   AF-A0A2Y9ARS0-F1
#
_cell.length_a   1.000
_cell.length_b   1.000
_cell.length_c   1.000
_cell.angle_alpha   90.00
_cell.angle_beta   90.00
_cell.angle_gamma   90.00
#
_symmetry.space_group_name_H-M   'P 1'
#
loop_
_entity.id
_entity.type
_entity.pdbx_description
1 polymer ?
#
loop_
_entity_poly.entity_id
_entity_poly.type
_entity_poly.pdbx_seq_one_letter_code
_entity_poly.pdbx_strand_id
1 'polypeptide(L)' 'MLDSGAQATIAELAEREGTASSSMTRILRLSRPAPGIVEAILDGRQGPQVTLARVLEPFPTEWGLQRESVTHRS' A
#
# COMPACT_ATOMS: atom_id res chain seq x y z
N MET A 1 -0.12 -15.65 -4.01
CA MET A 1 -1.39 -15.27 -4.67
C MET A 1 -1.28 -14.00 -5.55
N LEU A 2 -0.11 -13.73 -6.13
CA LEU A 2 0.06 -13.07 -7.45
C LEU A 2 1.04 -13.89 -8.32
N ASP A 3 1.51 -15.03 -7.80
CA ASP A 3 2.63 -15.83 -8.29
C ASP A 3 2.15 -17.06 -9.09
N SER A 4 0.84 -17.16 -9.33
CA SER A 4 0.23 -18.33 -9.95
C SER A 4 0.01 -18.17 -11.45
N GLY A 5 0.43 -17.04 -12.07
CA GLY A 5 0.27 -16.77 -13.51
C GLY A 5 -1.17 -16.76 -14.03
N ALA A 6 -2.16 -16.99 -13.18
CA ALA A 6 -3.55 -17.24 -13.55
C ALA A 6 -4.42 -15.97 -13.59
N GLN A 7 -3.83 -14.79 -13.44
CA GLN A 7 -4.51 -13.51 -13.64
C GLN A 7 -3.58 -12.64 -14.48
N ALA A 8 -3.92 -12.45 -15.75
CA ALA A 8 -3.09 -11.71 -16.68
C ALA A 8 -3.25 -10.19 -16.48
N THR A 9 -4.36 -9.73 -15.88
CA THR A 9 -4.64 -8.31 -15.71
C THR A 9 -5.25 -7.94 -14.35
N ILE A 10 -5.09 -6.67 -13.97
CA ILE A 10 -5.72 -6.07 -12.76
C ILE A 10 -7.25 -6.14 -12.83
N ALA A 11 -7.83 -6.08 -14.04
CA ALA A 11 -9.28 -6.11 -14.23
C ALA A 11 -9.86 -7.50 -13.91
N GLU A 12 -9.25 -8.57 -14.40
CA GLU A 12 -9.65 -9.96 -14.07
C GLU A 12 -9.55 -10.23 -12.57
N LEU A 13 -8.49 -9.73 -11.92
CA LEU A 13 -8.33 -9.85 -10.48
C LEU A 13 -9.43 -9.07 -9.74
N ALA A 14 -9.77 -7.86 -10.20
CA ALA A 14 -10.82 -7.06 -9.58
C ALA A 14 -12.21 -7.70 -9.73
N GLU A 15 -12.56 -8.21 -10.92
CA GLU A 15 -13.82 -8.91 -11.17
C GLU A 15 -13.98 -10.13 -10.26
N ARG A 16 -12.94 -10.95 -10.12
CA ARG A 16 -12.97 -12.13 -9.25
C ARG A 16 -13.18 -11.77 -7.79
N GLU A 17 -12.50 -10.74 -7.30
CA GLU A 17 -12.62 -10.29 -5.91
C GLU A 17 -13.87 -9.41 -5.68
N GLY A 18 -14.72 -9.23 -6.69
CA GLY A 18 -15.95 -8.44 -6.58
C GLY A 18 -15.70 -6.96 -6.29
N THR A 19 -14.58 -6.41 -6.78
CA THR A 19 -14.15 -5.03 -6.53
C THR A 19 -13.88 -4.27 -7.83
N ALA A 20 -13.67 -2.97 -7.73
CA ALA A 20 -13.28 -2.14 -8.86
C ALA A 20 -11.77 -2.28 -9.17
N SER A 21 -11.40 -2.27 -10.45
CA SER A 21 -10.00 -2.30 -10.90
C SER A 21 -9.15 -1.17 -10.32
N SER A 22 -9.76 0.00 -10.06
CA SER A 22 -9.13 1.13 -9.39
C SER A 22 -8.76 0.81 -7.93
N SER A 23 -9.61 0.09 -7.21
CA SER A 23 -9.33 -0.40 -5.86
C SER A 23 -8.18 -1.39 -5.86
N MET A 24 -8.18 -2.35 -6.80
CA MET A 24 -7.09 -3.32 -6.93
C MET A 24 -5.75 -2.65 -7.26
N THR A 25 -5.75 -1.68 -8.17
CA THR A 25 -4.56 -0.85 -8.47
C THR A 25 -4.04 -0.13 -7.22
N ARG A 26 -4.95 0.41 -6.40
CA ARG A 26 -4.60 1.11 -5.16
C ARG A 26 -4.01 0.14 -4.12
N ILE A 27 -4.56 -1.06 -3.98
CA ILE A 27 -4.03 -2.11 -3.08
C ILE A 27 -2.65 -2.56 -3.55
N LEU A 28 -2.45 -2.81 -4.83
CA LEU A 28 -1.15 -3.24 -5.38
C LEU A 28 -0.06 -2.18 -5.19
N ARG A 29 -0.41 -0.89 -5.20
CA ARG A 29 0.50 0.21 -4.85
C ARG A 29 0.97 0.17 -3.38
N LEU A 30 0.14 -0.36 -2.48
CA LEU A 30 0.46 -0.51 -1.06
C LEU A 30 1.42 -1.69 -0.76
N SER A 31 2.00 -2.33 -1.78
CA SER A 31 3.04 -3.36 -1.61
C SER A 31 4.43 -2.81 -1.22
N ARG A 32 4.61 -1.50 -1.29
CA ARG A 32 5.91 -0.80 -1.10
C ARG A 32 6.29 -0.34 0.32
N PRO A 33 5.39 -0.17 1.30
CA PRO A 33 5.77 0.32 2.62
C PRO A 33 6.72 -0.64 3.35
N ALA A 34 7.61 -0.07 4.16
CA ALA A 34 8.49 -0.82 5.04
C ALA A 34 7.66 -1.70 5.97
N PRO A 35 8.12 -2.94 6.27
CA PRO A 35 7.38 -3.88 7.12
C PRO A 35 6.91 -3.26 8.43
N GLY A 36 7.76 -2.47 9.10
CA GLY A 36 7.40 -1.82 10.37
C GLY A 36 6.29 -0.77 10.26
N ILE A 37 6.07 -0.17 9.08
CA ILE A 37 4.92 0.71 8.83
C ILE A 37 3.65 -0.14 8.67
N VAL A 38 3.73 -1.24 7.93
CA VAL A 38 2.61 -2.18 7.74
C VAL A 38 2.18 -2.76 9.07
N GLU A 39 3.12 -3.27 9.88
CA GLU A 39 2.86 -3.80 11.22
C GLU A 39 2.21 -2.75 12.13
N ALA A 40 2.73 -1.51 12.13
CA ALA A 40 2.13 -0.44 12.92
C ALA A 40 0.67 -0.14 12.49
N ILE A 41 0.37 -0.20 11.18
CA ILE A 41 -0.99 -0.03 10.66
C ILE A 41 -1.91 -1.18 11.08
N LEU A 42 -1.46 -2.42 10.92
CA LEU A 42 -2.24 -3.61 11.28
C LEU A 42 -2.53 -3.65 12.79
N ASP A 43 -1.58 -3.21 13.60
CA ASP A 43 -1.70 -3.17 15.05
C ASP A 43 -2.41 -1.91 15.58
N GLY A 44 -2.87 -1.01 14.71
CA GLY A 44 -3.52 0.24 15.11
C GLY A 44 -2.59 1.24 15.83
N ARG A 45 -1.27 1.03 15.76
CA ARG A 45 -0.23 1.86 16.37
C ARG A 45 0.33 2.93 15.44
N GLN A 46 -0.22 3.07 14.24
CA GLN A 46 0.16 4.13 13.33
C GLN A 46 -0.12 5.50 13.96
N GLY A 47 0.85 6.42 13.90
CA GLY A 47 0.66 7.80 14.35
C GLY A 47 -0.40 8.52 13.51
N PRO A 48 -1.05 9.59 14.02
CA PRO A 48 -2.15 10.28 13.33
C PRO A 48 -1.78 10.89 11.97
N GLN A 49 -0.49 11.05 11.70
CA GLN A 49 0.06 11.55 10.44
C GLN A 49 0.08 10.47 9.33
N VAL A 50 0.05 9.19 9.71
CA VAL A 50 0.06 8.06 8.78
C VAL A 50 -1.36 7.82 8.26
N THR A 51 -1.72 8.52 7.20
CA THR A 51 -3.04 8.44 6.55
C THR A 51 -2.98 7.69 5.22
N LEU A 52 -4.12 7.16 4.77
CA LEU A 52 -4.23 6.51 3.47
C LEU A 52 -3.79 7.41 2.30
N ALA A 53 -4.07 8.72 2.37
CA ALA A 53 -3.62 9.67 1.36
C ALA A 53 -2.10 9.74 1.30
N ARG A 54 -1.43 9.80 2.46
CA ARG A 54 0.03 9.92 2.56
C ARG A 54 0.75 8.67 2.05
N VAL A 55 0.28 7.47 2.38
CA VAL A 55 0.89 6.22 1.89
C VAL A 55 0.64 5.94 0.40
N LEU A 56 -0.14 6.78 -0.30
CA LEU A 56 -0.36 6.68 -1.74
C LEU A 56 0.38 7.72 -2.56
N GLU A 57 0.93 8.73 -1.91
CA GLU A 57 1.87 9.67 -2.54
C GLU A 57 3.19 8.95 -2.85
N PRO A 58 3.99 9.44 -3.81
CA PRO A 58 5.35 8.96 -3.99
C PRO A 58 6.16 9.15 -2.70
N PHE A 59 6.76 8.07 -2.18
CA PHE A 59 7.64 8.10 -1.01
C PHE A 59 8.94 7.31 -1.29
N PRO A 60 10.01 7.54 -0.52
CA PRO A 60 11.32 6.93 -0.76
C PRO A 60 11.25 5.41 -0.88
N THR A 61 12.05 4.82 -1.78
CA THR A 61 12.13 3.35 -1.87
C THR A 61 12.91 2.77 -0.68
N GLU A 62 13.88 3.51 -0.15
CA GLU A 62 14.66 3.11 1.01
C GLU A 62 13.83 3.16 2.31
N TRP A 63 13.64 2.00 2.94
CA TRP A 63 12.80 1.86 4.14
C TRP A 63 13.18 2.79 5.30
N GLY A 64 14.48 3.08 5.48
CA GLY A 64 14.94 4.02 6.51
C GLY A 64 14.33 5.41 6.35
N LEU A 65 14.23 5.89 5.11
CA LEU A 65 13.68 7.20 4.77
C LEU A 65 12.14 7.22 4.75
N GLN A 66 11.51 6.06 4.64
CA GLN A 66 10.05 5.97 4.58
C GLN A 66 9.38 6.43 5.86
N ARG A 67 9.91 6.04 7.03
CA ARG A 67 9.34 6.41 8.34
C ARG A 67 9.28 7.92 8.54
N GLU A 68 10.32 8.63 8.10
CA GLU A 68 10.38 10.09 8.18
C GLU A 68 9.35 10.73 7.24
N SER A 69 9.25 10.24 6.00
CA SER A 69 8.33 10.78 4.99
C SER A 69 6.85 10.65 5.40
N VAL A 70 6.43 9.52 5.96
CA VAL A 70 5.01 9.30 6.31
C VAL A 70 4.59 10.00 7.61
N THR A 71 5.55 10.46 8.42
CA THR A 71 5.30 11.12 9.71
C THR A 71 5.43 12.65 9.66
N HIS A 72 6.20 13.20 8.71
CA HIS A 72 6.37 14.65 8.57
C HIS A 72 5.45 15.23 7.49
N ARG A 73 4.83 16.37 7.84
CA ARG A 73 4.06 17.23 6.93
C ARG A 73 5.06 18.19 6.27
N SER A 74 5.30 18.05 4.97
CA SER A 74 5.99 19.08 4.18
C SER A 74 5.12 20.31 4.04
#